data_AF-A0A9P4X2I5-F1
#
_entry.id   AF-A0A9P4X2I5-F1
#
_cell.length_a   1.000
_cell.length_b   1.000
_cell.length_c   1.000
_cell.angle_alpha   90.00
_cell.angle_beta   90.00
_cell.angle_gamma   90.00
#
_symmetry.space_group_name_H-M   'P 1'
#
loop_
_entity.id
_entity.type
_entity.pdbx_description
1 polymer ?
#
loop_
_entity_poly.entity_id
_entity_poly.type
_entity_poly.pdbx_seq_one_letter_code
_entity_poly.pdbx_strand_id
1 'polypeptide(L)'
;MSTNDYSPDPRNTFGLVGYPSSGAYSHLPIRTTITGEATVQHPNANKIFLRNLPGHCYTLPNVPLNFTIVEIIAFLPNWFKNRNIALRFMSNHLTANVHFKIFEEHRQCKFKDDNEREKAKKTITDEYRKTMRSFPQNRGWTKAKHTEPLGWDSKLIAMDGFIPDDAQLPGYNRLPSVPLRDLMIGMKKLPEGTKAGDLTQCVKFALTRPEEFMFPDDLPRILDHIGHTHATIAHTDRPIVRAYVDQMRKRADAKRPQRVWDGAENISRESREKMRGGIPQPRAHTHKTVDDKAPQYSTPPRQIVVTPRNSPMEYQPHSTAVDRSDEEMEAVLPSYVQEGADIPTTPASSPPPYHPRRLLRECIEGHVAFDGSPLARAARFAQKPDQFSTEWHVENVPMLVQLLDSAPHLEAGS
;
A
#
# COMPACT_ATOMS: atom_id res chain seq x y z
N MET A 1 22.12 -0.73 -56.33
CA MET A 1 21.24 0.37 -55.90
C MET A 1 19.81 -0.14 -55.99
N SER A 2 19.28 -0.64 -54.88
CA SER A 2 17.88 -1.08 -54.76
C SER A 2 17.25 -0.26 -53.64
N THR A 3 16.33 0.61 -54.02
CA THR A 3 15.51 1.42 -53.13
C THR A 3 14.40 0.55 -52.57
N ASN A 4 14.49 0.21 -51.29
CA ASN A 4 13.38 -0.38 -50.55
C ASN A 4 12.36 0.72 -50.25
N ASP A 5 11.34 0.81 -51.09
CA ASP A 5 10.09 1.54 -50.80
C ASP A 5 9.32 0.79 -49.71
N TYR A 6 9.52 1.21 -48.47
CA TYR A 6 8.68 0.82 -47.34
C TYR A 6 7.51 1.78 -47.26
N SER A 7 6.42 1.42 -47.94
CA SER A 7 5.13 2.10 -47.83
C SER A 7 4.43 1.64 -46.54
N PRO A 8 4.18 2.51 -45.55
CA PRO A 8 3.55 2.11 -44.30
C PRO A 8 2.05 1.87 -44.52
N ASP A 9 1.59 0.71 -44.05
CA ASP A 9 0.19 0.27 -44.10
C ASP A 9 -0.74 1.25 -43.36
N PRO A 10 -1.72 1.89 -44.04
CA PRO A 10 -2.62 2.87 -43.44
C PRO A 10 -3.73 2.27 -42.56
N ARG A 11 -3.67 0.98 -42.22
CA ARG A 11 -4.70 0.30 -41.42
C ARG A 11 -4.29 -0.03 -39.98
N ASN A 12 -3.14 0.47 -39.52
CA ASN A 12 -2.68 0.30 -38.13
C ASN A 12 -2.82 1.58 -37.27
N THR A 13 -3.81 2.41 -37.58
CA THR A 13 -4.20 3.62 -36.85
C THR A 13 -5.47 3.37 -36.04
N PHE A 14 -5.40 2.49 -35.05
CA PHE A 14 -6.42 2.37 -34.01
C PHE A 14 -5.78 2.44 -32.61
N GLY A 15 -5.75 3.65 -32.05
CA GLY A 15 -6.41 3.86 -30.76
C GLY A 15 -5.59 3.95 -29.46
N LEU A 16 -4.29 4.25 -29.46
CA LEU A 16 -3.53 4.58 -28.23
C LEU A 16 -3.28 6.09 -28.03
N VAL A 17 -4.22 6.91 -28.51
CA VAL A 17 -4.39 8.30 -28.07
C VAL A 17 -5.77 8.36 -27.43
N GLY A 18 -5.83 8.21 -26.11
CA GLY A 18 -7.11 8.05 -25.44
C GLY A 18 -7.04 7.94 -23.93
N TYR A 19 -6.32 8.85 -23.28
CA TYR A 19 -6.98 9.80 -22.38
C TYR A 19 -6.05 11.01 -22.22
N PRO A 20 -6.46 12.22 -22.63
CA PRO A 20 -6.00 13.39 -21.90
C PRO A 20 -6.45 13.16 -20.45
N SER A 21 -5.52 13.29 -19.51
CA SER A 21 -5.83 13.62 -18.12
C SER A 21 -7.09 14.50 -18.09
N SER A 22 -8.03 14.21 -17.21
CA SER A 22 -9.30 14.90 -17.00
C SER A 22 -9.12 16.36 -16.52
N GLY A 23 -8.23 17.13 -17.15
CA GLY A 23 -7.91 18.51 -16.80
C GLY A 23 -6.64 19.04 -17.44
N ALA A 24 -6.29 18.67 -18.69
CA ALA A 24 -5.30 19.42 -19.45
C ALA A 24 -5.84 20.84 -19.75
N TYR A 25 -5.69 21.72 -18.77
CA TYR A 25 -5.89 23.18 -18.79
C TYR A 25 -7.29 23.74 -19.10
N SER A 26 -8.32 23.39 -18.33
CA SER A 26 -9.49 24.27 -18.21
C SER A 26 -9.27 25.27 -17.06
N HIS A 27 -8.39 26.25 -17.35
CA HIS A 27 -8.29 27.60 -16.75
C HIS A 27 -8.48 27.74 -15.23
N LEU A 28 -7.43 28.15 -14.51
CA LEU A 28 -7.47 28.52 -13.08
C LEU A 28 -8.73 29.35 -12.71
N PRO A 29 -9.34 29.27 -11.49
CA PRO A 29 -9.05 28.43 -10.33
C PRO A 29 -10.28 27.59 -9.82
N ILE A 30 -10.04 26.46 -9.13
CA ILE A 30 -10.91 26.08 -7.99
C ILE A 30 -10.14 26.46 -6.73
N ARG A 31 -9.98 27.77 -6.52
CA ARG A 31 -9.60 28.32 -5.23
C ARG A 31 -10.91 28.43 -4.45
N THR A 32 -11.06 27.73 -3.34
CA THR A 32 -11.54 28.48 -2.17
C THR A 32 -10.42 29.44 -1.84
N THR A 33 -10.46 30.64 -2.40
CA THR A 33 -9.60 31.72 -1.91
C THR A 33 -9.89 31.88 -0.42
N ILE A 34 -8.91 32.32 0.35
CA ILE A 34 -9.13 32.79 1.72
C ILE A 34 -10.25 33.86 1.78
N THR A 35 -10.60 34.49 0.64
CA THR A 35 -11.72 35.45 0.52
C THR A 35 -13.12 34.82 0.55
N GLY A 36 -13.27 33.50 0.52
CA GLY A 36 -14.58 32.84 0.72
C GLY A 36 -15.56 32.93 -0.46
N GLU A 37 -15.11 33.32 -1.66
CA GLU A 37 -15.98 33.34 -2.83
C GLU A 37 -16.30 31.92 -3.32
N ALA A 38 -17.59 31.68 -3.58
CA ALA A 38 -18.09 30.38 -3.98
C ALA A 38 -17.63 30.04 -5.40
N THR A 39 -16.76 29.05 -5.54
CA THR A 39 -16.44 28.45 -6.84
C THR A 39 -17.72 27.94 -7.51
N VAL A 40 -17.86 28.18 -8.82
CA VAL A 40 -18.92 27.59 -9.65
C VAL A 40 -18.95 26.08 -9.39
N GLN A 41 -20.02 25.60 -8.75
CA GLN A 41 -20.15 24.18 -8.42
C GLN A 41 -20.19 23.38 -9.72
N HIS A 42 -19.17 22.59 -9.97
CA HIS A 42 -19.26 21.60 -11.03
C HIS A 42 -20.40 20.63 -10.69
N PRO A 43 -21.26 20.22 -11.65
CA PRO A 43 -22.41 19.33 -11.39
C PRO A 43 -22.04 17.95 -10.83
N ASN A 44 -20.75 17.64 -10.75
CA ASN A 44 -20.18 16.41 -10.17
C ASN A 44 -19.12 16.70 -9.08
N ALA A 45 -19.07 17.92 -8.53
CA ALA A 45 -18.06 18.31 -7.54
C ALA A 45 -18.05 17.38 -6.31
N ASN A 46 -19.24 16.90 -5.90
CA ASN A 46 -19.41 15.99 -4.77
C ASN A 46 -18.93 14.55 -5.03
N LYS A 47 -18.58 14.19 -6.28
CA LYS A 47 -18.27 12.80 -6.65
C LYS A 47 -16.78 12.50 -6.76
N ILE A 48 -15.92 13.51 -6.81
CA ILE A 48 -14.50 13.33 -7.07
C ILE A 48 -13.71 13.59 -5.79
N PHE A 49 -13.24 12.50 -5.17
CA PHE A 49 -12.34 12.55 -4.01
C PHE A 49 -11.11 13.44 -4.33
N LEU A 50 -10.73 14.32 -3.40
CA LEU A 50 -9.62 15.30 -3.49
C LEU A 50 -9.79 16.45 -4.50
N ARG A 51 -10.96 16.63 -5.12
CA ARG A 51 -11.15 17.69 -6.13
C ARG A 51 -10.96 19.12 -5.61
N ASN A 52 -11.36 19.37 -4.35
CA ASN A 52 -11.29 20.70 -3.75
C ASN A 52 -9.90 21.02 -3.19
N LEU A 53 -8.93 20.12 -3.36
CA LEU A 53 -7.56 20.30 -2.90
C LEU A 53 -6.69 20.59 -4.12
N PRO A 54 -5.62 21.39 -3.96
CA PRO A 54 -4.68 21.63 -5.05
C PRO A 54 -4.29 20.31 -5.71
N GLY A 55 -4.65 20.17 -6.98
CA GLY A 55 -4.35 18.97 -7.79
C GLY A 55 -2.91 18.96 -8.31
N HIS A 56 -2.20 20.05 -8.09
CA HIS A 56 -0.94 20.36 -8.72
C HIS A 56 0.24 19.69 -8.02
N CYS A 57 1.11 19.11 -8.82
CA CYS A 57 2.42 18.68 -8.37
C CYS A 57 3.45 19.74 -8.75
N TYR A 58 4.33 20.09 -7.81
CA TYR A 58 5.32 21.14 -7.98
C TYR A 58 6.70 20.51 -8.11
N THR A 59 7.54 21.09 -8.97
CA THR A 59 8.98 20.80 -8.96
C THR A 59 9.59 21.38 -7.69
N LEU A 60 10.27 20.56 -6.91
CA LEU A 60 10.96 21.00 -5.69
C LEU A 60 12.37 21.52 -6.02
N PRO A 61 12.89 22.48 -5.23
CA PRO A 61 14.26 22.96 -5.39
C PRO A 61 15.26 21.82 -5.15
N ASN A 62 16.40 21.89 -5.83
CA ASN A 62 17.50 20.94 -5.66
C ASN A 62 18.35 21.28 -4.42
N VAL A 63 17.71 21.25 -3.26
CA VAL A 63 18.35 21.42 -1.94
C VAL A 63 17.86 20.28 -1.03
N PRO A 64 18.61 19.89 0.02
CA PRO A 64 18.19 18.84 0.93
C PRO A 64 16.79 19.11 1.52
N LEU A 65 15.84 18.23 1.24
CA LEU A 65 14.47 18.30 1.75
C LEU A 65 14.04 16.91 2.22
N ASN A 66 13.53 16.82 3.45
CA ASN A 66 13.01 15.57 4.01
C ASN A 66 11.52 15.70 4.31
N PHE A 67 10.68 15.07 3.48
CA PHE A 67 9.23 15.01 3.74
C PHE A 67 8.84 13.61 4.16
N THR A 68 8.18 13.50 5.30
CA THR A 68 7.57 12.25 5.74
C THR A 68 6.36 11.90 4.87
N ILE A 69 5.98 10.61 4.84
CA ILE A 69 4.75 10.17 4.18
C ILE A 69 3.49 10.90 4.67
N VAL A 70 3.47 11.30 5.95
CA VAL A 70 2.35 12.03 6.55
C VAL A 70 2.27 13.45 6.01
N GLU A 71 3.39 14.14 5.84
CA GLU A 71 3.41 15.48 5.25
C GLU A 71 2.92 15.48 3.82
N ILE A 72 3.36 14.52 3.01
CA ILE A 72 2.92 14.41 1.62
C ILE A 72 1.40 14.15 1.57
N ILE A 73 0.88 13.22 2.37
CA ILE A 73 -0.56 12.92 2.39
C ILE A 73 -1.39 14.09 2.97
N ALA A 74 -0.86 14.79 3.98
CA ALA A 74 -1.58 15.86 4.66
C ALA A 74 -1.56 17.18 3.87
N PHE A 75 -0.39 17.65 3.44
CA PHE A 75 -0.28 18.94 2.74
C PHE A 75 -0.47 18.82 1.23
N LEU A 76 -0.07 17.68 0.64
CA LEU A 76 0.03 17.48 -0.81
C LEU A 76 -0.76 16.23 -1.27
N PRO A 77 -2.05 16.12 -0.91
CA PRO A 77 -2.80 14.87 -0.98
C PRO A 77 -3.00 14.29 -2.38
N ASN A 78 -2.73 15.06 -3.45
CA ASN A 78 -2.79 14.56 -4.83
C ASN A 78 -1.44 14.01 -5.33
N TRP A 79 -0.33 14.19 -4.59
CA TRP A 79 1.01 13.81 -5.05
C TRP A 79 1.24 12.31 -5.13
N PHE A 80 0.46 11.49 -4.40
CA PHE A 80 0.56 10.03 -4.49
C PHE A 80 0.20 9.46 -5.87
N LYS A 81 -0.40 10.27 -6.76
CA LYS A 81 -0.67 9.90 -8.16
C LYS A 81 0.61 9.88 -9.00
N ASN A 82 1.64 10.62 -8.58
CA ASN A 82 2.95 10.62 -9.22
C ASN A 82 3.63 9.25 -9.07
N ARG A 83 4.28 8.78 -10.15
CA ARG A 83 4.98 7.50 -10.21
C ARG A 83 5.99 7.30 -9.09
N ASN A 84 6.88 8.27 -8.87
CA ASN A 84 7.95 8.14 -7.87
C ASN A 84 7.39 8.11 -6.44
N ILE A 85 6.36 8.92 -6.16
CA ILE A 85 5.70 8.94 -4.85
C ILE A 85 4.88 7.66 -4.62
N ALA A 86 4.13 7.21 -5.62
CA ALA A 86 3.39 5.94 -5.54
C ALA A 86 4.33 4.77 -5.30
N LEU A 87 5.45 4.71 -6.04
CA LEU A 87 6.47 3.68 -5.87
C LEU A 87 7.07 3.73 -4.46
N ARG A 88 7.44 4.91 -3.95
CA ARG A 88 7.92 5.10 -2.58
C ARG A 88 6.94 4.56 -1.56
N PHE A 89 5.67 4.94 -1.69
CA PHE A 89 4.62 4.55 -0.76
C PHE A 89 4.38 3.04 -0.76
N MET A 90 4.29 2.43 -1.95
CA MET A 90 4.04 0.99 -2.09
C MET A 90 5.25 0.15 -1.61
N SER A 91 6.47 0.56 -1.95
CA SER A 91 7.71 -0.09 -1.49
C SER A 91 7.91 0.04 0.03
N ASN A 92 7.30 1.03 0.67
CA ASN A 92 7.26 1.17 2.13
C ASN A 92 5.97 0.64 2.78
N HIS A 93 5.29 -0.28 2.09
CA HIS A 93 4.10 -1.01 2.53
C HIS A 93 2.88 -0.14 2.88
N LEU A 94 2.79 1.09 2.39
CA LEU A 94 1.60 1.90 2.57
C LEU A 94 0.42 1.25 1.84
N THR A 95 -0.64 0.93 2.58
CA THR A 95 -1.91 0.47 2.00
C THR A 95 -2.89 1.63 1.84
N ALA A 96 -3.89 1.49 0.96
CA ALA A 96 -4.93 2.51 0.82
C ALA A 96 -5.69 2.78 2.14
N ASN A 97 -5.88 1.75 2.97
CA ASN A 97 -6.49 1.90 4.30
C ASN A 97 -5.64 2.74 5.25
N VAL A 98 -4.32 2.52 5.27
CA VAL A 98 -3.38 3.32 6.08
C VAL A 98 -3.27 4.74 5.53
N HIS A 99 -3.17 4.91 4.21
CA HIS A 99 -3.20 6.22 3.55
C HIS A 99 -4.45 6.99 3.98
N PHE A 100 -5.62 6.39 3.77
CA PHE A 100 -6.89 7.01 4.12
C PHE A 100 -6.96 7.36 5.61
N LYS A 101 -6.37 6.53 6.48
CA LYS A 101 -6.30 6.80 7.91
C LYS A 101 -5.44 8.02 8.24
N ILE A 102 -4.29 8.16 7.60
CA ILE A 102 -3.42 9.35 7.71
C ILE A 102 -4.19 10.59 7.24
N PHE A 103 -4.82 10.49 6.07
CA PHE A 103 -5.61 11.58 5.49
C PHE A 103 -6.74 12.04 6.41
N GLU A 104 -7.54 11.12 6.94
CA GLU A 104 -8.64 11.41 7.89
C GLU A 104 -8.14 11.97 9.23
N GLU A 105 -6.96 11.58 9.70
CA GLU A 105 -6.39 12.11 10.94
C GLU A 105 -5.98 13.58 10.79
N HIS A 106 -5.39 13.96 9.65
CA HIS A 106 -4.76 15.26 9.45
C HIS A 106 -5.61 16.26 8.69
N ARG A 107 -6.64 15.82 7.94
CA ARG A 107 -7.49 16.70 7.14
C ARG A 107 -8.96 16.63 7.53
N GLN A 108 -9.64 17.76 7.38
CA GLN A 108 -11.07 17.84 7.58
C GLN A 108 -11.78 17.19 6.39
N CYS A 109 -12.34 16.01 6.61
CA CYS A 109 -13.10 15.29 5.61
C CYS A 109 -14.59 15.39 5.94
N LYS A 110 -15.38 15.97 5.02
CA LYS A 110 -16.83 16.11 5.17
C LYS A 110 -17.54 15.00 4.38
N PHE A 111 -17.33 13.74 4.76
CA PHE A 111 -18.07 12.62 4.19
C PHE A 111 -19.49 12.60 4.76
N LYS A 112 -20.50 12.41 3.91
CA LYS A 112 -21.91 12.37 4.32
C LYS A 112 -22.27 11.06 5.01
N ASP A 113 -21.70 9.97 4.52
CA ASP A 113 -21.97 8.60 4.97
C ASP A 113 -20.72 7.71 4.81
N ASP A 114 -20.81 6.48 5.33
CA ASP A 114 -19.74 5.48 5.20
C ASP A 114 -19.51 5.04 3.74
N ASN A 115 -20.51 5.17 2.86
CA ASN A 115 -20.36 4.80 1.45
C ASN A 115 -19.44 5.78 0.69
N GLU A 116 -19.55 7.09 0.93
CA GLU A 116 -18.60 8.09 0.42
C GLU A 116 -17.18 7.83 0.95
N ARG A 117 -17.07 7.40 2.20
CA ARG A 117 -15.80 7.04 2.83
C ARG A 117 -15.14 5.82 2.15
N GLU A 118 -15.91 4.76 1.89
CA GLU A 118 -15.42 3.59 1.17
C GLU A 118 -15.09 3.89 -0.29
N LYS A 119 -15.89 4.73 -0.97
CA LYS A 119 -15.56 5.21 -2.32
C LYS A 119 -14.23 5.94 -2.35
N ALA A 120 -13.95 6.80 -1.37
CA ALA A 120 -12.66 7.50 -1.28
C ALA A 120 -11.47 6.53 -1.12
N LYS A 121 -11.59 5.52 -0.25
CA LYS A 121 -10.56 4.46 -0.12
C LYS A 121 -10.36 3.68 -1.43
N LYS A 122 -11.46 3.34 -2.10
CA LYS A 122 -11.43 2.67 -3.41
C LYS A 122 -10.71 3.53 -4.45
N THR A 123 -10.99 4.83 -4.50
CA THR A 123 -10.27 5.77 -5.37
C THR A 123 -8.77 5.77 -5.11
N ILE A 124 -8.33 5.82 -3.84
CA ILE A 124 -6.89 5.73 -3.50
C ILE A 124 -6.30 4.42 -4.03
N THR A 125 -7.00 3.31 -3.83
CA THR A 125 -6.56 1.98 -4.29
C THR A 125 -6.44 1.92 -5.82
N ASP A 126 -7.42 2.46 -6.54
CA ASP A 126 -7.46 2.45 -7.99
C ASP A 126 -6.38 3.36 -8.60
N GLU A 127 -6.10 4.52 -8.00
CA GLU A 127 -5.00 5.39 -8.42
C GLU A 127 -3.64 4.73 -8.22
N TYR A 128 -3.38 4.05 -7.08
CA TYR A 128 -2.15 3.27 -6.93
C TYR A 128 -2.01 2.18 -8.00
N ARG A 129 -3.08 1.42 -8.27
CA ARG A 129 -3.06 0.38 -9.31
C ARG A 129 -2.78 0.98 -10.68
N LYS A 130 -3.43 2.10 -11.02
CA LYS A 130 -3.26 2.81 -12.28
C LYS A 130 -1.83 3.30 -12.43
N THR A 131 -1.29 4.01 -11.43
CA THR A 131 0.07 4.54 -11.45
C THR A 131 1.10 3.41 -11.55
N MET A 132 0.97 2.35 -10.74
CA MET A 132 1.93 1.23 -10.75
C MET A 132 1.91 0.40 -12.04
N ARG A 133 0.75 0.28 -12.70
CA ARG A 133 0.62 -0.37 -14.02
C ARG A 133 1.10 0.52 -15.17
N SER A 134 1.27 1.83 -14.94
CA SER A 134 1.79 2.74 -15.96
C SER A 134 3.30 2.61 -16.18
N PHE A 135 4.01 1.94 -15.28
CA PHE A 135 5.44 1.65 -15.45
C PHE A 135 5.62 0.58 -16.54
N PRO A 136 6.44 0.82 -17.58
CA PRO A 136 6.65 -0.11 -18.68
C PRO A 136 7.06 -1.53 -18.23
N GLN A 137 7.87 -1.62 -17.18
CA GLN A 137 8.38 -2.87 -16.60
C GLN A 137 7.33 -3.64 -15.76
N ASN A 138 6.19 -3.02 -15.44
CA ASN A 138 5.19 -3.55 -14.51
C ASN A 138 3.95 -4.08 -15.24
N ARG A 139 4.11 -4.71 -16.41
CA ARG A 139 2.98 -5.36 -17.11
C ARG A 139 2.42 -6.49 -16.25
N GLY A 140 1.11 -6.45 -16.00
CA GLY A 140 0.44 -7.42 -15.12
C GLY A 140 0.68 -7.17 -13.63
N TRP A 141 1.13 -5.97 -13.26
CA TRP A 141 1.32 -5.62 -11.85
C TRP A 141 0.02 -5.76 -11.05
N THR A 142 0.19 -6.39 -9.89
CA THR A 142 -0.80 -6.48 -8.84
C THR A 142 -0.11 -6.16 -7.52
N LYS A 143 -0.87 -5.73 -6.52
CA LYS A 143 -0.31 -5.43 -5.19
C LYS A 143 0.44 -6.63 -4.60
N ALA A 144 -0.09 -7.84 -4.77
CA ALA A 144 0.52 -9.08 -4.28
C ALA A 144 1.83 -9.45 -5.02
N LYS A 145 2.01 -8.98 -6.26
CA LYS A 145 3.22 -9.19 -7.07
C LYS A 145 4.18 -7.99 -7.02
N HIS A 146 3.90 -7.00 -6.18
CA HIS A 146 4.78 -5.85 -6.08
C HIS A 146 6.08 -6.27 -5.41
N THR A 147 7.19 -6.07 -6.11
CA THR A 147 8.53 -6.18 -5.57
C THR A 147 9.13 -4.80 -5.43
N GLU A 148 9.88 -4.59 -4.35
CA GLU A 148 10.69 -3.40 -4.17
C GLU A 148 11.76 -3.36 -5.27
N PRO A 149 12.01 -2.19 -5.89
CA PRO A 149 13.11 -2.05 -6.84
C PRO A 149 14.44 -2.49 -6.24
N LEU A 150 15.34 -3.05 -7.06
CA LEU A 150 16.69 -3.38 -6.61
C LEU A 150 17.39 -2.12 -6.10
N GLY A 151 17.97 -2.20 -4.90
CA GLY A 151 18.64 -1.05 -4.26
C GLY A 151 17.68 -0.04 -3.61
N TRP A 152 16.39 -0.38 -3.46
CA TRP A 152 15.45 0.46 -2.72
C TRP A 152 15.88 0.66 -1.27
N ASP A 153 16.11 1.92 -0.86
CA ASP A 153 16.38 2.26 0.53
C ASP A 153 15.12 2.80 1.21
N SER A 154 14.51 1.96 2.04
CA SER A 154 13.33 2.31 2.85
C SER A 154 13.54 3.42 3.87
N LYS A 155 14.80 3.82 4.13
CA LYS A 155 15.15 4.89 5.08
C LYS A 155 15.18 6.28 4.42
N LEU A 156 15.22 6.35 3.09
CA LEU A 156 15.25 7.62 2.38
C LEU A 156 13.86 8.25 2.34
N ILE A 157 13.74 9.42 2.97
CA ILE A 157 12.55 10.28 2.89
C ILE A 157 12.82 11.59 2.13
N ALA A 158 13.99 11.64 1.49
CA ALA A 158 14.47 12.78 0.75
C ALA A 158 13.55 13.12 -0.44
N MET A 159 13.43 14.41 -0.72
CA MET A 159 12.54 15.01 -1.72
C MET A 159 13.26 16.14 -2.49
N ASP A 160 14.57 16.25 -2.31
CA ASP A 160 15.42 17.19 -3.04
C ASP A 160 15.29 16.98 -4.55
N GLY A 161 15.07 18.07 -5.28
CA GLY A 161 14.97 18.04 -6.74
C GLY A 161 13.83 17.19 -7.29
N PHE A 162 12.78 16.89 -6.51
CA PHE A 162 11.62 16.14 -7.00
C PHE A 162 11.00 16.82 -8.24
N ILE A 163 10.82 16.04 -9.31
CA ILE A 163 10.18 16.46 -10.56
C ILE A 163 8.91 15.61 -10.77
N PRO A 164 7.72 16.23 -10.90
CA PRO A 164 6.51 15.48 -11.17
C PRO A 164 6.45 14.94 -12.60
N ASP A 165 5.69 13.86 -12.81
CA ASP A 165 5.56 13.19 -14.11
C ASP A 165 5.04 14.14 -15.19
N ASP A 166 4.10 15.03 -14.81
CA ASP A 166 3.53 16.03 -15.72
C ASP A 166 4.59 17.00 -16.25
N ALA A 167 5.67 17.26 -15.48
CA ALA A 167 6.76 18.13 -15.92
C ALA A 167 7.60 17.53 -17.05
N GLN A 168 7.46 16.23 -17.33
CA GLN A 168 8.12 15.56 -18.44
C GLN A 168 7.30 15.64 -19.74
N LEU A 169 6.05 16.11 -19.69
CA LEU A 169 5.19 16.20 -20.86
C LEU A 169 5.56 17.42 -21.73
N PRO A 170 5.57 17.30 -23.08
CA PRO A 170 5.76 18.44 -23.95
C PRO A 170 4.72 19.53 -23.70
N GLY A 171 5.18 20.79 -23.58
CA GLY A 171 4.30 21.93 -23.31
C GLY A 171 3.86 22.06 -21.84
N TYR A 172 4.48 21.34 -20.92
CA TYR A 172 4.29 21.58 -19.49
C TYR A 172 4.72 23.01 -19.12
N ASN A 173 3.81 23.75 -18.49
CA ASN A 173 4.10 25.03 -17.90
C ASN A 173 4.24 24.87 -16.40
N ARG A 174 5.40 25.25 -15.85
CA ARG A 174 5.62 25.25 -14.40
C ARG A 174 4.54 26.10 -13.74
N LEU A 175 3.83 25.49 -12.80
CA LEU A 175 2.77 26.17 -12.09
C LEU A 175 3.36 27.24 -11.16
N PRO A 176 2.67 28.39 -11.01
CA PRO A 176 3.12 29.42 -10.10
C PRO A 176 3.09 28.88 -8.66
N SER A 177 4.10 29.27 -7.89
CA SER A 177 4.16 28.97 -6.47
C SER A 177 2.93 29.50 -5.74
N VAL A 178 2.58 28.85 -4.64
CA VAL A 178 1.40 29.18 -3.82
C VAL A 178 1.82 29.58 -2.42
N PRO A 179 1.08 30.45 -1.72
CA PRO A 179 1.41 30.78 -0.34
C PRO A 179 1.49 29.50 0.53
N LEU A 180 2.53 29.35 1.34
CA LEU A 180 2.71 28.21 2.26
C LEU A 180 1.52 28.08 3.22
N ARG A 181 0.91 29.21 3.58
CA ARG A 181 -0.32 29.27 4.40
C ARG A 181 -1.50 28.57 3.73
N ASP A 182 -1.57 28.55 2.39
CA ASP A 182 -2.65 27.90 1.66
C ASP A 182 -2.58 26.36 1.76
N LEU A 183 -1.42 25.80 2.10
CA LEU A 183 -1.30 24.36 2.40
C LEU A 183 -2.13 23.96 3.64
N MET A 184 -2.51 24.92 4.49
CA MET A 184 -3.38 24.72 5.65
C MET A 184 -4.87 24.67 5.32
N ILE A 185 -5.29 25.06 4.11
CA ILE A 185 -6.70 24.99 3.71
C ILE A 185 -7.17 23.55 3.86
N GLY A 186 -8.21 23.31 4.68
CA GLY A 186 -8.76 21.97 4.92
C GLY A 186 -7.95 21.06 5.84
N MET A 187 -6.88 21.56 6.48
CA MET A 187 -6.15 20.84 7.52
C MET A 187 -6.96 20.78 8.82
N LYS A 188 -6.95 19.63 9.48
CA LYS A 188 -7.51 19.41 10.83
C LYS A 188 -6.46 19.64 11.91
N LYS A 189 -5.25 19.12 11.70
CA LYS A 189 -4.09 19.33 12.57
C LYS A 189 -2.80 19.12 11.80
N LEU A 190 -1.76 19.86 12.18
CA LEU A 190 -0.42 19.70 11.63
C LEU A 190 0.16 18.32 11.97
N PRO A 191 1.03 17.75 11.12
CA PRO A 191 1.90 16.66 11.54
C PRO A 191 2.79 17.10 12.71
N GLU A 192 3.12 16.17 13.59
CA GLU A 192 3.89 16.43 14.83
C GLU A 192 4.83 15.25 15.15
N GLY A 193 5.87 15.52 15.94
CA GLY A 193 6.86 14.52 16.34
C GLY A 193 7.46 13.82 15.12
N THR A 194 7.47 12.49 15.15
CA THR A 194 8.04 11.66 14.06
C THR A 194 7.25 11.70 12.76
N LYS A 195 6.06 12.33 12.75
CA LYS A 195 5.25 12.55 11.56
C LYS A 195 5.54 13.89 10.88
N ALA A 196 6.39 14.73 11.47
CA ALA A 196 6.75 16.05 10.96
C ALA A 196 8.18 16.02 10.42
N GLY A 197 8.37 16.59 9.24
CA GLY A 197 9.65 16.82 8.58
C GLY A 197 9.77 18.31 8.21
N ASP A 198 10.53 18.58 7.15
CA ASP A 198 10.90 19.95 6.76
C ASP A 198 9.67 20.78 6.35
N LEU A 199 8.72 20.19 5.64
CA LEU A 199 7.54 20.91 5.15
C LEU A 199 6.69 21.44 6.31
N THR A 200 6.53 20.65 7.38
CA THR A 200 5.80 21.04 8.58
C THR A 200 6.48 22.21 9.27
N GLN A 201 7.82 22.20 9.37
CA GLN A 201 8.57 23.30 9.97
C GLN A 201 8.43 24.58 9.14
N CYS A 202 8.54 24.49 7.82
CA CYS A 202 8.34 25.62 6.92
C CYS A 202 6.93 26.22 7.02
N VAL A 203 5.90 25.38 7.08
CA VAL A 203 4.52 25.84 7.26
C VAL A 203 4.34 26.51 8.61
N LYS A 204 4.85 25.92 9.71
CA LYS A 204 4.79 26.54 11.05
C LYS A 204 5.47 27.91 11.06
N PHE A 205 6.65 28.01 10.46
CA PHE A 205 7.37 29.26 10.35
C PHE A 205 6.55 30.32 9.59
N ALA A 206 6.05 29.97 8.41
CA ALA A 206 5.23 30.87 7.59
C ALA A 206 3.96 31.32 8.32
N LEU A 207 3.34 30.47 9.15
CA LEU A 207 2.15 30.82 9.92
C LEU A 207 2.42 31.88 11.01
N THR A 208 3.62 31.91 11.58
CA THR A 208 4.00 32.85 12.66
C THR A 208 4.42 34.24 12.18
N ARG A 209 4.58 34.44 10.87
CA ARG A 209 5.15 35.69 10.32
C ARG A 209 4.21 36.42 9.38
N PRO A 210 4.15 37.77 9.41
CA PRO A 210 3.27 38.53 8.54
C PRO A 210 3.66 38.42 7.06
N GLU A 211 4.93 38.11 6.76
CA GLU A 211 5.37 37.94 5.37
C GLU A 211 4.69 36.75 4.69
N GLU A 212 4.46 36.89 3.39
CA GLU A 212 3.96 35.81 2.54
C GLU A 212 5.14 35.01 2.00
N PHE A 213 5.21 33.73 2.39
CA PHE A 213 6.19 32.79 1.87
C PHE A 213 5.53 31.84 0.87
N MET A 214 6.24 31.51 -0.20
CA MET A 214 5.73 30.78 -1.36
C MET A 214 6.28 29.35 -1.41
N PHE A 215 5.39 28.37 -1.52
CA PHE A 215 5.73 26.97 -1.80
C PHE A 215 5.78 26.72 -3.31
N PRO A 216 6.82 26.04 -3.83
CA PRO A 216 7.99 25.51 -3.10
C PRO A 216 9.20 26.44 -3.06
N ASP A 217 9.13 27.62 -3.69
CA ASP A 217 10.31 28.47 -3.95
C ASP A 217 11.02 29.00 -2.69
N ASP A 218 10.29 29.32 -1.62
CA ASP A 218 10.85 29.85 -0.38
C ASP A 218 11.27 28.76 0.62
N LEU A 219 11.08 27.47 0.31
CA LEU A 219 11.52 26.39 1.20
C LEU A 219 13.01 26.49 1.58
N PRO A 220 13.95 26.71 0.63
CA PRO A 220 15.38 26.80 0.97
C PRO A 220 15.63 27.97 1.92
N ARG A 221 15.09 29.16 1.60
CA ARG A 221 15.25 30.37 2.42
C ARG A 221 14.74 30.19 3.85
N ILE A 222 13.62 29.49 4.03
CA ILE A 222 13.06 29.23 5.36
C ILE A 222 13.96 28.25 6.11
N LEU A 223 14.38 27.15 5.48
CA LEU A 223 15.22 26.12 6.10
C LEU A 223 16.62 26.64 6.42
N ASP A 224 17.18 27.55 5.62
CA ASP A 224 18.42 28.25 5.96
C ASP A 224 18.29 29.06 7.26
N HIS A 225 17.08 29.52 7.58
CA HIS A 225 16.81 30.32 8.77
C HIS A 225 16.48 29.48 10.01
N ILE A 226 15.67 28.42 9.86
CA ILE A 226 15.21 27.59 11.00
C ILE A 226 15.99 26.29 11.17
N GLY A 227 16.85 25.94 10.21
CA GLY A 227 17.50 24.64 10.12
C GLY A 227 16.61 23.57 9.50
N HIS A 228 17.22 22.42 9.21
CA HIS A 228 16.53 21.22 8.73
C HIS A 228 16.07 20.33 9.87
N THR A 229 15.04 19.53 9.62
CA THR A 229 14.62 18.47 10.52
C THR A 229 15.69 17.38 10.57
N HIS A 230 16.11 17.01 11.77
CA HIS A 230 17.00 15.88 11.98
C HIS A 230 16.21 14.56 11.80
N ALA A 231 16.20 14.05 10.56
CA ALA A 231 15.51 12.84 10.19
C ALA A 231 16.13 11.61 10.88
N THR A 232 15.41 11.06 11.86
CA THR A 232 15.75 9.77 12.49
C THR A 232 15.02 8.61 11.80
N ILE A 233 15.40 7.36 12.13
CA ILE A 233 14.69 6.15 11.64
C ILE A 233 13.17 6.26 11.90
N ALA A 234 12.74 6.86 13.00
CA ALA A 234 11.32 6.98 13.32
C ALA A 234 10.53 7.90 12.36
N HIS A 235 11.21 8.76 11.61
CA HIS A 235 10.62 9.63 10.57
C HIS A 235 10.46 8.91 9.23
N THR A 236 11.06 7.72 9.06
CA THR A 236 11.00 6.97 7.81
C THR A 236 9.61 6.36 7.62
N ASP A 237 9.27 6.06 6.36
CA ASP A 237 7.90 5.69 5.99
C ASP A 237 7.45 4.39 6.69
N ARG A 238 8.29 3.35 6.74
CA ARG A 238 7.93 2.03 7.30
C ARG A 238 7.52 2.10 8.79
N PRO A 239 8.31 2.70 9.70
CA PRO A 239 7.91 2.90 11.10
C PRO A 239 6.61 3.70 11.25
N ILE A 240 6.41 4.74 10.44
CA ILE A 240 5.16 5.52 10.45
C ILE A 240 3.99 4.63 10.04
N VAL A 241 4.10 3.92 8.92
CA VAL A 241 3.06 2.99 8.43
C VAL A 241 2.73 1.95 9.49
N ARG A 242 3.75 1.34 10.11
CA ARG A 242 3.57 0.37 11.19
C ARG A 242 2.81 0.95 12.38
N ALA A 243 3.15 2.15 12.82
CA ALA A 243 2.45 2.82 13.92
C ALA A 243 0.95 3.04 13.62
N TYR A 244 0.61 3.37 12.38
CA TYR A 244 -0.79 3.49 11.95
C TYR A 244 -1.49 2.14 11.88
N VAL A 245 -0.84 1.10 11.37
CA VAL A 245 -1.38 -0.28 11.36
C VAL A 245 -1.67 -0.75 12.78
N ASP A 246 -0.73 -0.58 13.70
CA ASP A 246 -0.89 -0.96 15.11
C ASP A 246 -2.03 -0.17 15.77
N GLN A 247 -2.15 1.12 15.47
CA GLN A 247 -3.28 1.94 15.96
C GLN A 247 -4.63 1.43 15.44
N MET A 248 -4.70 1.04 14.16
CA MET A 248 -5.92 0.50 13.57
C MET A 248 -6.30 -0.85 14.18
N ARG A 249 -5.32 -1.75 14.38
CA ARG A 249 -5.51 -3.04 15.05
C ARG A 249 -6.02 -2.87 16.48
N LYS A 250 -5.37 -2.02 17.29
CA LYS A 250 -5.82 -1.72 18.67
C LYS A 250 -7.26 -1.21 18.72
N ARG A 251 -7.68 -0.39 17.75
CA ARG A 251 -9.08 0.08 17.66
C ARG A 251 -10.06 -1.03 17.27
N ALA A 252 -9.66 -1.94 16.38
CA ALA A 252 -10.47 -3.10 16.01
C ALA A 252 -10.63 -4.06 17.20
N ASP A 253 -9.54 -4.34 17.92
CA ASP A 253 -9.53 -5.18 19.11
C ASP A 253 -10.38 -4.59 20.24
N ALA A 254 -10.24 -3.28 20.52
CA ALA A 254 -11.06 -2.59 21.52
C ALA A 254 -12.56 -2.56 21.15
N LYS A 255 -12.88 -2.58 19.85
CA LYS A 255 -14.25 -2.64 19.35
C LYS A 255 -14.81 -4.05 19.31
N ARG A 256 -13.98 -5.10 19.37
CA ARG A 256 -14.39 -6.49 19.50
C ARG A 256 -14.91 -6.62 20.93
N PRO A 257 -16.19 -6.34 21.18
CA PRO A 257 -16.71 -6.30 22.53
C PRO A 257 -16.65 -7.74 23.05
N GLN A 258 -16.82 -7.85 24.35
CA GLN A 258 -17.07 -9.02 25.18
C GLN A 258 -18.12 -10.04 24.63
N ARG A 259 -18.57 -9.94 23.37
CA ARG A 259 -19.41 -10.91 22.65
C ARG A 259 -18.89 -12.35 22.71
N VAL A 260 -17.58 -12.55 22.82
CA VAL A 260 -17.04 -13.90 23.04
C VAL A 260 -17.35 -14.39 24.46
N TRP A 261 -17.34 -13.49 25.45
CA TRP A 261 -17.74 -13.80 26.83
C TRP A 261 -19.26 -13.92 26.98
N ASP A 262 -20.05 -12.98 26.45
CA ASP A 262 -21.52 -13.07 26.50
C ASP A 262 -22.05 -14.26 25.66
N GLY A 263 -21.38 -14.57 24.56
CA GLY A 263 -21.67 -15.74 23.72
C GLY A 263 -21.30 -17.04 24.41
N ALA A 264 -20.14 -17.12 25.07
CA ALA A 264 -19.74 -18.29 25.85
C ALA A 264 -20.63 -18.48 27.10
N GLU A 265 -21.03 -17.41 27.78
CA GLU A 265 -21.98 -17.49 28.91
C GLU A 265 -23.38 -17.88 28.44
N ASN A 266 -23.86 -17.37 27.30
CA ASN A 266 -25.16 -17.79 26.74
C ASN A 266 -25.13 -19.24 26.25
N ILE A 267 -24.06 -19.68 25.57
CA ILE A 267 -23.90 -21.09 25.16
C ILE A 267 -23.80 -22.00 26.40
N SER A 268 -23.09 -21.57 27.45
CA SER A 268 -22.99 -22.32 28.71
C SER A 268 -24.32 -22.37 29.46
N ARG A 269 -25.08 -21.28 29.47
CA ARG A 269 -26.41 -21.21 30.09
C ARG A 269 -27.43 -22.06 29.33
N GLU A 270 -27.46 -21.98 28.00
CA GLU A 270 -28.35 -22.80 27.17
C GLU A 270 -28.00 -24.29 27.25
N SER A 271 -26.71 -24.62 27.33
CA SER A 271 -26.25 -26.00 27.56
C SER A 271 -26.63 -26.51 28.96
N ARG A 272 -26.53 -25.66 30.00
CA ARG A 272 -26.99 -25.99 31.36
C ARG A 272 -28.50 -26.16 31.45
N GLU A 273 -29.28 -25.32 30.78
CA GLU A 273 -30.75 -25.48 30.71
C GLU A 273 -31.16 -26.75 29.97
N LYS A 274 -30.48 -27.09 28.86
CA LYS A 274 -30.70 -28.37 28.15
C LYS A 274 -30.35 -29.59 29.01
N MET A 275 -29.29 -29.54 29.80
CA MET A 275 -28.98 -30.63 30.75
C MET A 275 -29.97 -30.71 31.91
N ARG A 276 -30.59 -29.59 32.33
CA ARG A 276 -31.52 -29.57 33.47
C ARG A 276 -32.95 -29.99 33.10
N GLY A 277 -33.33 -29.90 31.83
CA GLY A 277 -34.67 -30.26 31.33
C GLY A 277 -34.87 -31.74 30.95
N GLY A 278 -33.85 -32.58 31.06
CA GLY A 278 -33.85 -33.95 30.54
C GLY A 278 -33.67 -35.02 31.62
N ILE A 279 -34.49 -35.05 32.67
CA ILE A 279 -34.81 -36.34 33.30
C ILE A 279 -35.93 -36.92 32.44
N PRO A 280 -35.70 -38.00 31.68
CA PRO A 280 -36.76 -38.62 30.90
C PRO A 280 -37.83 -39.11 31.88
N GLN A 281 -39.02 -38.53 31.80
CA GLN A 281 -40.18 -39.23 32.37
C GLN A 281 -40.30 -40.57 31.63
N PRO A 282 -40.44 -41.71 32.34
CA PRO A 282 -40.64 -43.00 31.72
C PRO A 282 -41.97 -42.97 30.95
N ARG A 283 -41.88 -42.80 29.63
CA ARG A 283 -43.03 -42.96 28.74
C ARG A 283 -43.32 -44.44 28.63
N ALA A 284 -44.51 -44.82 29.07
CA ALA A 284 -45.06 -46.16 28.89
C ALA A 284 -45.03 -46.55 27.41
N HIS A 285 -44.37 -47.67 27.13
CA HIS A 285 -44.37 -48.32 25.83
C HIS A 285 -45.80 -48.66 25.41
N THR A 286 -46.26 -48.07 24.31
CA THR A 286 -47.40 -48.60 23.56
C THR A 286 -46.86 -49.15 22.26
N HIS A 287 -46.91 -50.47 22.13
CA HIS A 287 -46.66 -51.19 20.88
C HIS A 287 -47.64 -50.68 19.82
N LYS A 288 -47.12 -50.18 18.69
CA LYS A 288 -47.89 -50.13 17.44
C LYS A 288 -47.07 -50.74 16.32
N THR A 289 -47.68 -51.76 15.76
CA THR A 289 -47.31 -52.60 14.64
C THR A 289 -47.22 -51.84 13.32
N VAL A 290 -46.18 -52.20 12.56
CA VAL A 290 -46.09 -52.41 11.10
C VAL A 290 -47.26 -51.90 10.26
N ASP A 291 -46.97 -51.04 9.28
CA ASP A 291 -47.41 -51.30 7.91
C ASP A 291 -46.61 -50.55 6.83
N ASP A 292 -46.36 -51.28 5.76
CA ASP A 292 -45.73 -50.94 4.50
C ASP A 292 -46.38 -49.74 3.79
N LYS A 293 -45.56 -48.93 3.10
CA LYS A 293 -45.64 -48.73 1.63
C LYS A 293 -44.73 -47.60 1.15
N ALA A 294 -43.84 -47.96 0.23
CA ALA A 294 -43.19 -47.07 -0.72
C ALA A 294 -44.20 -46.48 -1.73
N PRO A 295 -43.86 -45.35 -2.37
CA PRO A 295 -43.94 -45.38 -3.83
C PRO A 295 -42.71 -44.78 -4.52
N GLN A 296 -42.29 -45.51 -5.54
CA GLN A 296 -41.39 -45.10 -6.61
C GLN A 296 -42.04 -43.98 -7.45
N TYR A 297 -41.26 -42.96 -7.81
CA TYR A 297 -41.54 -42.12 -8.98
C TYR A 297 -40.35 -42.16 -9.93
N SER A 298 -40.59 -42.79 -11.07
CA SER A 298 -39.73 -42.86 -12.25
C SER A 298 -39.94 -41.62 -13.12
N THR A 299 -38.89 -40.83 -13.35
CA THR A 299 -38.82 -39.80 -14.39
C THR A 299 -38.30 -40.39 -15.71
N PRO A 300 -38.92 -40.10 -16.87
CA PRO A 300 -38.41 -40.50 -18.18
C PRO A 300 -37.41 -39.48 -18.78
N PRO A 301 -36.57 -39.91 -19.76
CA PRO A 301 -35.46 -39.12 -20.28
C PRO A 301 -35.87 -38.10 -21.34
N ARG A 302 -35.20 -36.94 -21.32
CA ARG A 302 -35.31 -35.88 -22.35
C ARG A 302 -34.70 -36.35 -23.68
N GLN A 303 -35.50 -36.29 -24.74
CA GLN A 303 -35.03 -36.45 -26.12
C GLN A 303 -34.40 -35.17 -26.64
N ILE A 304 -33.32 -35.38 -27.39
CA ILE A 304 -32.52 -34.41 -28.14
C ILE A 304 -33.30 -34.02 -29.39
N VAL A 305 -33.50 -32.71 -29.61
CA VAL A 305 -33.94 -32.17 -30.91
C VAL A 305 -32.92 -31.14 -31.36
N VAL A 306 -32.31 -31.43 -32.51
CA VAL A 306 -31.44 -30.58 -33.32
C VAL A 306 -32.30 -29.89 -34.37
N THR A 307 -32.10 -28.58 -34.62
CA THR A 307 -32.26 -27.81 -35.90
C THR A 307 -32.22 -26.27 -35.60
N PRO A 308 -32.10 -25.34 -36.59
CA PRO A 308 -30.81 -24.78 -36.96
C PRO A 308 -30.70 -23.24 -36.84
N ARG A 309 -29.43 -22.81 -36.89
CA ARG A 309 -28.82 -21.50 -37.16
C ARG A 309 -29.63 -20.50 -38.02
N ASN A 310 -29.86 -19.28 -37.49
CA ASN A 310 -29.61 -17.98 -38.16
C ASN A 310 -29.77 -16.79 -37.17
N SER A 311 -28.89 -15.79 -37.34
CA SER A 311 -28.43 -14.65 -36.50
C SER A 311 -29.49 -13.58 -36.12
N PRO A 312 -29.19 -12.42 -35.45
CA PRO A 312 -27.92 -11.88 -34.90
C PRO A 312 -28.01 -11.22 -33.49
N MET A 313 -26.83 -10.81 -32.96
CA MET A 313 -26.58 -9.85 -31.85
C MET A 313 -27.11 -10.18 -30.44
N GLU A 314 -26.20 -10.48 -29.51
CA GLU A 314 -26.13 -9.75 -28.23
C GLU A 314 -24.78 -9.97 -27.52
N TYR A 315 -24.21 -8.89 -27.01
CA TYR A 315 -22.92 -8.84 -26.33
C TYR A 315 -23.15 -9.10 -24.83
N GLN A 316 -22.58 -10.16 -24.26
CA GLN A 316 -22.51 -10.33 -22.80
C GLN A 316 -21.07 -10.64 -22.36
N PRO A 317 -20.42 -9.77 -21.56
CA PRO A 317 -19.23 -10.15 -20.82
C PRO A 317 -19.65 -10.74 -19.46
N HIS A 318 -19.63 -12.06 -19.34
CA HIS A 318 -19.55 -12.70 -18.03
C HIS A 318 -18.08 -12.82 -17.63
N SER A 319 -17.58 -11.82 -16.89
CA SER A 319 -16.44 -12.00 -16.00
C SER A 319 -16.93 -11.71 -14.59
N THR A 320 -17.41 -12.76 -13.93
CA THR A 320 -17.59 -12.77 -12.47
C THR A 320 -16.19 -12.86 -11.85
N ALA A 321 -15.55 -11.70 -11.69
CA ALA A 321 -14.49 -11.57 -10.72
C ALA A 321 -15.12 -11.84 -9.35
N VAL A 322 -14.83 -13.02 -8.79
CA VAL A 322 -15.17 -13.36 -7.41
C VAL A 322 -14.46 -12.35 -6.53
N ASP A 323 -15.24 -11.43 -5.98
CA ASP A 323 -14.84 -10.46 -4.98
C ASP A 323 -14.59 -11.24 -3.69
N ARG A 324 -13.34 -11.62 -3.44
CA ARG A 324 -12.94 -12.22 -2.16
C ARG A 324 -12.93 -11.10 -1.13
N SER A 325 -13.79 -11.23 -0.12
CA SER A 325 -13.93 -10.28 0.98
C SER A 325 -12.62 -10.09 1.74
N ASP A 326 -12.36 -8.86 2.20
CA ASP A 326 -11.16 -8.45 2.95
C ASP A 326 -10.85 -9.33 4.18
N GLU A 327 -11.86 -10.01 4.76
CA GLU A 327 -11.68 -10.96 5.87
C GLU A 327 -10.87 -12.21 5.48
N GLU A 328 -10.92 -12.67 4.21
CA GLU A 328 -10.09 -13.80 3.75
C GLU A 328 -8.64 -13.40 3.52
N MET A 329 -8.34 -12.14 3.20
CA MET A 329 -6.96 -11.67 3.05
C MET A 329 -6.28 -11.37 4.39
N GLU A 330 -7.04 -10.93 5.41
CA GLU A 330 -6.50 -10.77 6.77
C GLU A 330 -6.21 -12.12 7.45
N ALA A 331 -6.95 -13.18 7.10
CA ALA A 331 -6.73 -14.53 7.63
C ALA A 331 -5.45 -15.23 7.11
N VAL A 332 -4.79 -14.70 6.07
CA VAL A 332 -3.54 -15.25 5.51
C VAL A 332 -2.29 -14.70 6.20
N LEU A 333 -2.42 -13.64 7.00
CA LEU A 333 -1.28 -13.04 7.73
C LEU A 333 -0.82 -13.82 8.98
N PRO A 334 -1.67 -14.56 9.72
CA PRO A 334 -1.22 -15.36 10.86
C PRO A 334 -0.55 -16.69 10.50
N SER A 335 -0.80 -17.27 9.31
CA SER A 335 -0.23 -18.58 8.92
C SER A 335 1.26 -18.57 8.58
N TYR A 336 1.91 -17.39 8.62
CA TYR A 336 3.36 -17.26 8.43
C TYR A 336 4.17 -17.27 9.74
N VAL A 337 3.52 -17.42 10.89
CA VAL A 337 4.19 -17.42 12.21
C VAL A 337 3.62 -18.53 13.11
N GLN A 338 3.75 -19.80 12.72
CA GLN A 338 4.00 -20.94 13.62
C GLN A 338 4.03 -22.29 12.85
N GLU A 339 5.07 -23.07 13.17
CA GLU A 339 5.28 -24.52 12.94
C GLU A 339 5.53 -25.04 11.51
N GLY A 340 6.82 -25.22 11.20
CA GLY A 340 7.34 -26.54 10.80
C GLY A 340 7.04 -27.08 9.39
N ALA A 341 6.78 -26.24 8.39
CA ALA A 341 6.67 -26.70 7.01
C ALA A 341 8.03 -26.72 6.30
N ASP A 342 8.44 -27.89 5.81
CA ASP A 342 9.59 -28.09 4.92
C ASP A 342 9.50 -27.14 3.72
N ILE A 343 10.32 -26.09 3.73
CA ILE A 343 10.42 -25.13 2.63
C ILE A 343 11.13 -25.83 1.47
N PRO A 344 10.58 -25.82 0.25
CA PRO A 344 11.29 -26.28 -0.93
C PRO A 344 12.54 -25.42 -1.13
N THR A 345 13.72 -26.01 -0.94
CA THR A 345 14.99 -25.39 -1.27
C THR A 345 14.98 -25.02 -2.74
N THR A 346 14.76 -23.74 -3.05
CA THR A 346 15.01 -23.19 -4.38
C THR A 346 16.46 -23.49 -4.73
N PRO A 347 16.77 -24.09 -5.90
CA PRO A 347 18.15 -24.36 -6.28
C PRO A 347 18.92 -23.04 -6.29
N ALA A 348 20.03 -23.04 -5.54
CA ALA A 348 20.89 -21.88 -5.36
C ALA A 348 21.17 -21.20 -6.71
N SER A 349 20.78 -19.93 -6.84
CA SER A 349 21.34 -19.09 -7.90
C SER A 349 22.85 -19.14 -7.77
N SER A 350 23.56 -19.42 -8.87
CA SER A 350 25.01 -19.41 -8.89
C SER A 350 25.52 -18.11 -8.26
N PRO A 351 26.29 -18.18 -7.16
CA PRO A 351 26.67 -17.00 -6.41
C PRO A 351 27.47 -16.04 -7.31
N PRO A 352 27.29 -14.72 -7.16
CA PRO A 352 28.20 -13.77 -7.80
C PRO A 352 29.63 -14.12 -7.38
N PRO A 353 30.62 -14.13 -8.30
CA PRO A 353 31.97 -14.56 -7.99
C PRO A 353 32.66 -13.47 -7.16
N TYR A 354 32.42 -13.48 -5.86
CA TYR A 354 33.19 -12.66 -4.95
C TYR A 354 34.65 -13.13 -4.96
N HIS A 355 35.55 -12.15 -4.91
CA HIS A 355 36.96 -12.44 -4.72
C HIS A 355 37.16 -13.15 -3.35
N PRO A 356 37.99 -14.21 -3.25
CA PRO A 356 38.18 -14.95 -1.98
C PRO A 356 38.57 -14.06 -0.79
N ARG A 357 39.32 -12.99 -1.07
CA ARG A 357 39.76 -11.97 -0.09
C ARG A 357 38.80 -10.79 0.08
N ARG A 358 37.55 -10.89 -0.35
CA ARG A 358 36.54 -9.87 -0.01
C ARG A 358 36.11 -10.04 1.44
N LEU A 359 35.96 -8.94 2.17
CA LEU A 359 35.47 -8.97 3.53
C LEU A 359 33.98 -9.35 3.56
N LEU A 360 33.63 -10.35 4.37
CA LEU A 360 32.26 -10.85 4.51
C LEU A 360 31.30 -9.79 5.06
N ARG A 361 31.78 -8.84 5.88
CA ARG A 361 30.96 -7.73 6.38
C ARG A 361 30.48 -6.78 5.26
N GLU A 362 31.14 -6.79 4.11
CA GLU A 362 30.82 -5.98 2.92
C GLU A 362 29.98 -6.74 1.88
N CYS A 363 29.61 -7.98 2.17
CA CYS A 363 28.71 -8.78 1.33
C CYS A 363 27.26 -8.36 1.59
N ILE A 364 26.54 -8.03 0.51
CA ILE A 364 25.15 -7.55 0.58
C ILE A 364 24.18 -8.62 1.07
N GLU A 365 24.54 -9.89 0.91
CA GLU A 365 23.79 -11.06 1.35
C GLU A 365 23.57 -11.05 2.87
N GLY A 366 24.47 -10.42 3.63
CA GLY A 366 24.30 -10.20 5.07
C GLY A 366 23.05 -9.38 5.42
N HIS A 367 22.59 -8.51 4.52
CA HIS A 367 21.42 -7.65 4.75
C HIS A 367 20.09 -8.28 4.29
N VAL A 368 20.12 -9.43 3.62
CA VAL A 368 18.93 -10.11 3.14
C VAL A 368 18.46 -11.13 4.19
N ALA A 369 17.54 -10.72 5.06
CA ALA A 369 17.11 -11.53 6.23
C ALA A 369 16.64 -12.96 5.89
N PHE A 370 16.07 -13.15 4.70
CA PHE A 370 15.52 -14.45 4.25
C PHE A 370 16.50 -15.27 3.41
N ASP A 371 17.68 -14.75 3.09
CA ASP A 371 18.70 -15.51 2.36
C ASP A 371 19.38 -16.49 3.33
N GLY A 372 19.04 -17.78 3.19
CA GLY A 372 19.61 -18.87 3.98
C GLY A 372 20.94 -19.42 3.43
N SER A 373 21.49 -18.81 2.37
CA SER A 373 22.72 -19.31 1.75
C SER A 373 23.91 -19.32 2.73
N PRO A 374 24.87 -20.24 2.55
CA PRO A 374 26.12 -20.27 3.32
C PRO A 374 26.80 -18.90 3.42
N LEU A 375 26.83 -18.15 2.31
CA LEU A 375 27.42 -16.82 2.24
C LEU A 375 26.62 -15.80 3.07
N ALA A 376 25.30 -15.76 2.94
CA ALA A 376 24.46 -14.85 3.71
C ALA A 376 24.56 -15.08 5.22
N ARG A 377 24.61 -16.36 5.64
CA ARG A 377 24.80 -16.75 7.04
C ARG A 377 26.16 -16.28 7.58
N ALA A 378 27.23 -16.52 6.83
CA ALA A 378 28.58 -16.09 7.20
C ALA A 378 28.72 -14.55 7.21
N ALA A 379 28.14 -13.86 6.24
CA ALA A 379 28.11 -12.40 6.17
C ALA A 379 27.37 -11.79 7.37
N ARG A 380 26.19 -12.33 7.75
CA ARG A 380 25.46 -11.90 8.95
C ARG A 380 26.27 -12.10 10.22
N PHE A 381 26.99 -13.22 10.35
CA PHE A 381 27.87 -13.46 11.48
C PHE A 381 28.99 -12.42 11.55
N ALA A 382 29.67 -12.14 10.43
CA ALA A 382 30.73 -11.14 10.35
C ALA A 382 30.26 -9.70 10.60
N GLN A 383 28.96 -9.40 10.41
CA GLN A 383 28.34 -8.10 10.67
C GLN A 383 27.89 -7.90 12.12
N LYS A 384 28.07 -8.89 13.02
CA LYS A 384 27.75 -8.69 14.44
C LYS A 384 28.77 -7.77 15.11
N PRO A 385 28.37 -6.91 16.08
CA PRO A 385 29.28 -5.94 16.70
C PRO A 385 30.51 -6.57 17.37
N ASP A 386 30.37 -7.76 17.94
CA ASP A 386 31.45 -8.52 18.58
C ASP A 386 32.45 -9.11 17.57
N GLN A 387 32.10 -9.13 16.27
CA GLN A 387 32.94 -9.64 15.19
C GLN A 387 33.68 -8.54 14.42
N PHE A 388 33.48 -7.26 14.75
CA PHE A 388 34.05 -6.14 13.98
C PHE A 388 35.58 -6.09 14.00
N SER A 389 36.21 -6.59 15.06
CA SER A 389 37.67 -6.69 15.17
C SER A 389 38.27 -7.85 14.37
N THR A 390 37.45 -8.77 13.86
CA THR A 390 37.91 -9.97 13.16
C THR A 390 37.64 -9.83 11.66
N GLU A 391 38.68 -9.96 10.85
CA GLU A 391 38.57 -9.86 9.39
C GLU A 391 38.17 -11.21 8.78
N TRP A 392 36.87 -11.41 8.67
CA TRP A 392 36.29 -12.55 7.98
C TRP A 392 36.25 -12.31 6.47
N HIS A 393 36.82 -13.23 5.70
CA HIS A 393 36.87 -13.18 4.23
C HIS A 393 35.97 -14.24 3.61
N VAL A 394 35.59 -14.06 2.33
CA VAL A 394 34.71 -15.00 1.60
C VAL A 394 35.27 -16.43 1.57
N GLU A 395 36.59 -16.60 1.52
CA GLU A 395 37.22 -17.93 1.63
C GLU A 395 36.98 -18.63 2.98
N ASN A 396 36.61 -17.89 4.03
CA ASN A 396 36.29 -18.44 5.34
C ASN A 396 34.85 -18.95 5.47
N VAL A 397 33.99 -18.78 4.44
CA VAL A 397 32.58 -19.20 4.47
C VAL A 397 32.39 -20.66 4.86
N PRO A 398 33.11 -21.66 4.29
CA PRO A 398 32.91 -23.05 4.66
C PRO A 398 33.18 -23.33 6.15
N MET A 399 34.23 -22.73 6.69
CA MET A 399 34.60 -22.88 8.11
C MET A 399 33.57 -22.21 9.04
N LEU A 400 33.14 -21.00 8.72
CA LEU A 400 32.14 -20.28 9.51
C LEU A 400 30.79 -20.99 9.52
N VAL A 401 30.37 -21.55 8.39
CA VAL A 401 29.12 -22.30 8.30
C VAL A 401 29.21 -23.58 9.14
N GLN A 402 30.32 -24.30 9.09
CA GLN A 402 30.56 -25.47 9.95
C GLN A 402 30.53 -25.09 11.44
N LEU A 403 31.13 -23.95 11.82
CA LEU A 403 31.10 -23.45 13.20
C LEU A 403 29.67 -23.11 13.63
N LEU A 404 28.90 -22.43 12.78
CA LEU A 404 27.51 -22.04 13.04
C LEU A 404 26.57 -23.25 13.11
N ASP A 405 26.82 -24.30 12.34
CA ASP A 405 26.04 -25.54 12.36
C ASP A 405 26.40 -26.42 13.58
N SER A 406 27.65 -26.31 14.08
CA SER A 406 28.12 -27.06 15.25
C SER A 406 27.80 -26.37 16.58
N ALA A 407 27.47 -25.07 16.56
CA ALA A 407 27.07 -24.36 17.76
C ALA A 407 25.71 -24.93 18.22
N PRO A 408 25.62 -25.53 19.42
CA PRO A 408 24.34 -25.96 19.95
C PRO A 408 23.43 -24.73 19.98
N HIS A 409 22.20 -24.87 19.47
CA HIS A 409 21.21 -23.80 19.42
C HIS A 409 21.13 -23.12 20.80
N LEU A 410 21.88 -22.04 20.99
CA LEU A 410 21.70 -21.10 22.08
C LEU A 410 20.35 -20.47 21.78
N GLU A 411 19.30 -21.07 22.34
CA GLU A 411 17.93 -20.65 22.16
C GLU A 411 17.84 -19.14 22.33
N ALA A 412 17.18 -18.51 21.36
CA ALA A 412 17.01 -17.08 21.25
C ALA A 412 16.24 -16.53 22.47
N GLY A 413 16.97 -16.24 23.53
CA GLY A 413 16.53 -15.49 24.71
C GLY A 413 17.16 -14.11 24.71
N SER A 414 16.78 -13.24 23.78
CA SER A 414 17.01 -11.78 23.84
C SER A 414 16.21 -11.03 22.78
#